data_AF-A0A7S2YAZ5-F1
#
_entry.id   AF-A0A7S2YAZ5-F1
#
_cell.length_a   1.000
_cell.length_b   1.000
_cell.length_c   1.000
_cell.angle_alpha   90.00
_cell.angle_beta   90.00
_cell.angle_gamma   90.00
#
_symmetry.space_group_name_H-M   'P 1'
#
loop_
_entity.id
_entity.type
_entity.pdbx_description
1 polymer ?
#
loop_
_entity_poly.entity_id
_entity_poly.type
_entity_poly.pdbx_seq_one_letter_code
_entity_poly.pdbx_strand_id
1 'polypeptide(L)'
;NEPTACNADDAMAHQDRHRHEHLVKNENGGDDTAEQYISFAQGSDLNVTLKLTPSALSQDDEVEITLVGPADAWFGIGFGTDNMCEHLVADECPGGGPYAIIVLGDKVEERKLGYHGPGRVLSSAINTVANQVQGASRIVVLRRAMQGGRSATESEDLDHFYSFVDPIAARPAALTVPIILARGCSKVFAQHC
;
A
#
# COMPACT_ATOMS: atom_id res chain seq x y z
N ASN A 1 -36.45 -1.57 -13.94
CA ASN A 1 -35.68 -2.81 -14.07
C ASN A 1 -34.67 -2.64 -15.17
N GLU A 2 -33.44 -2.30 -14.78
CA GLU A 2 -32.18 -2.80 -15.35
C GLU A 2 -31.06 -2.13 -14.52
N PRO A 3 -30.20 -2.88 -13.80
CA PRO A 3 -29.00 -2.30 -13.24
C PRO A 3 -27.97 -2.16 -14.35
N THR A 4 -27.56 -0.93 -14.62
CA THR A 4 -26.47 -0.61 -15.54
C THR A 4 -25.21 -1.38 -15.11
N ALA A 5 -24.70 -2.24 -16.00
CA ALA A 5 -23.49 -2.99 -15.77
C ALA A 5 -22.31 -2.03 -15.58
N CYS A 6 -21.66 -2.07 -14.41
CA CYS A 6 -20.39 -1.39 -14.19
C CYS A 6 -19.29 -2.18 -14.91
N ASN A 7 -18.74 -1.59 -15.97
CA ASN A 7 -17.58 -2.14 -16.69
C ASN A 7 -16.35 -2.18 -15.77
N ALA A 8 -15.56 -3.25 -15.88
CA ALA A 8 -14.50 -3.62 -14.94
C ALA A 8 -13.17 -2.86 -15.11
N ASP A 9 -13.16 -1.76 -15.86
CA ASP A 9 -11.92 -1.23 -16.46
C ASP A 9 -11.30 0.00 -15.75
N ASP A 10 -11.90 0.53 -14.68
CA ASP A 10 -11.47 1.79 -14.08
C ASP A 10 -11.36 1.75 -12.54
N ALA A 11 -10.48 0.89 -12.03
CA ALA A 11 -10.53 0.49 -10.62
C ALA A 11 -10.17 1.60 -9.61
N MET A 12 -9.49 2.67 -10.01
CA MET A 12 -8.80 3.61 -9.08
C MET A 12 -8.67 5.06 -9.60
N ALA A 13 -9.43 5.46 -10.64
CA ALA A 13 -9.18 6.67 -11.44
C ALA A 13 -9.57 8.07 -10.87
N HIS A 14 -9.98 8.23 -9.61
CA HIS A 14 -10.30 9.56 -9.05
C HIS A 14 -9.37 9.92 -7.88
N GLN A 15 -8.36 10.74 -8.17
CA GLN A 15 -7.42 11.32 -7.21
C GLN A 15 -8.11 12.44 -6.40
N ASP A 16 -8.20 12.27 -5.09
CA ASP A 16 -8.35 13.40 -4.17
C ASP A 16 -6.96 13.81 -3.67
N ARG A 17 -6.52 15.01 -4.07
CA ARG A 17 -5.17 15.52 -3.83
C ARG A 17 -5.04 16.08 -2.41
N HIS A 18 -5.03 15.22 -1.41
CA HIS A 18 -4.82 15.63 -0.02
C HIS A 18 -3.53 15.04 0.56
N ARG A 19 -2.42 15.72 0.27
CA ARG A 19 -1.12 15.52 0.91
C ARG A 19 -1.18 16.03 2.35
N HIS A 20 -1.39 15.13 3.32
CA HIS A 20 -1.19 15.43 4.75
C HIS A 20 -0.05 14.56 5.27
N GLU A 21 1.16 15.06 5.14
CA GLU A 21 2.37 14.46 5.73
C GLU A 21 2.50 14.99 7.16
N HIS A 22 2.49 14.11 8.16
CA HIS A 22 2.90 14.46 9.53
C HIS A 22 4.12 13.64 9.91
N LEU A 23 5.30 14.28 9.81
CA LEU A 23 6.57 13.69 10.19
C LEU A 23 6.80 13.90 11.68
N VAL A 24 6.58 12.87 12.50
CA VAL A 24 6.97 12.92 13.92
C VAL A 24 8.46 12.56 14.00
N LYS A 25 9.32 13.57 14.07
CA LYS A 25 10.73 13.39 14.46
C LYS A 25 10.82 13.39 15.98
N ASN A 26 11.42 12.36 16.57
CA ASN A 26 11.77 12.36 17.99
C ASN A 26 12.98 13.30 18.18
N GLU A 27 12.80 14.41 18.90
CA GLU A 27 13.86 15.41 19.16
C GLU A 27 14.80 15.04 20.33
N ASN A 28 14.73 13.83 20.86
CA ASN A 28 15.57 13.43 21.98
C ASN A 28 16.76 12.60 21.50
N GLY A 29 17.94 13.23 21.49
CA GLY A 29 19.21 12.56 21.25
C GLY A 29 19.44 11.44 22.26
N GLY A 30 19.35 10.20 21.79
CA GLY A 30 19.63 9.00 22.57
C GLY A 30 18.99 7.76 21.95
N ASP A 31 19.86 6.83 21.54
CA ASP A 31 19.58 5.48 21.03
C ASP A 31 19.24 5.35 19.53
N ASP A 32 20.07 4.57 18.85
CA ASP A 32 20.07 4.30 17.40
C ASP A 32 18.99 3.26 17.05
N THR A 33 17.88 3.26 17.80
CA THR A 33 16.75 2.29 17.76
C THR A 33 15.40 2.98 17.45
N ALA A 34 15.44 4.25 17.06
CA ALA A 34 14.23 5.05 16.88
C ALA A 34 13.30 4.47 15.81
N GLU A 35 12.09 4.12 16.22
CA GLU A 35 11.00 3.75 15.32
C GLU A 35 10.57 4.97 14.50
N GLN A 36 10.39 4.81 13.18
CA GLN A 36 9.87 5.86 12.33
C GLN A 36 8.42 5.58 11.95
N TYR A 37 7.57 6.58 12.12
CA TYR A 37 6.16 6.53 11.76
C TYR A 37 5.88 7.44 10.55
N ILE A 38 5.20 6.90 9.55
CA ILE A 38 4.68 7.65 8.40
C ILE A 38 3.19 7.42 8.34
N SER A 39 2.38 8.47 8.45
CA SER A 39 0.92 8.37 8.42
C SER A 39 0.33 9.06 7.20
N PHE A 40 -0.73 8.46 6.67
CA PHE A 40 -1.46 8.92 5.50
C PHE A 40 -2.95 8.82 5.76
N ALA A 41 -3.72 9.75 5.20
CA ALA A 41 -5.18 9.78 5.34
C ALA A 41 -5.82 10.27 4.05
N GLN A 42 -6.97 9.69 3.69
CA GLN A 42 -7.84 10.20 2.64
C GLN A 42 -9.27 10.30 3.21
N GLY A 43 -9.75 11.53 3.42
CA GLY A 43 -11.03 11.78 4.06
C GLY A 43 -11.10 11.23 5.50
N SER A 44 -12.32 10.91 5.97
CA SER A 44 -12.54 10.36 7.32
C SER A 44 -12.37 8.85 7.43
N ASP A 45 -12.40 8.12 6.30
CA ASP A 45 -12.72 6.69 6.32
C ASP A 45 -11.54 5.78 5.97
N LEU A 46 -10.43 6.35 5.49
CA LEU A 46 -9.23 5.60 5.12
C LEU A 46 -7.98 6.25 5.71
N ASN A 47 -7.27 5.48 6.54
CA ASN A 47 -6.02 5.87 7.16
C ASN A 47 -4.99 4.75 7.03
N VAL A 48 -3.73 5.11 6.83
CA VAL A 48 -2.61 4.18 6.79
C VAL A 48 -1.49 4.71 7.66
N THR A 49 -0.91 3.84 8.49
CA THR A 49 0.29 4.13 9.26
C THR A 49 1.35 3.08 8.95
N LEU A 50 2.52 3.52 8.54
CA LEU A 50 3.72 2.71 8.41
C LEU A 50 4.57 2.92 9.65
N LYS A 51 4.98 1.82 10.27
CA LYS A 51 5.97 1.78 11.34
C LYS A 51 7.19 1.02 10.82
N LEU A 52 8.33 1.69 10.76
CA LEU A 52 9.60 1.12 10.28
C LEU A 52 10.46 0.70 11.50
N THR A 53 10.96 -0.54 11.52
CA THR A 53 11.74 -1.08 12.65
C THR A 53 12.88 -2.00 12.16
N PRO A 54 14.17 -1.80 12.55
CA PRO A 54 14.80 -0.67 13.24
C PRO A 54 15.49 0.32 12.27
N SER A 55 15.56 1.57 12.70
CA SER A 55 16.46 2.69 12.37
C SER A 55 17.68 2.54 11.43
N ALA A 56 18.29 1.36 11.25
CA ALA A 56 19.38 1.14 10.31
C ALA A 56 18.93 0.98 8.85
N LEU A 57 17.63 0.70 8.62
CA LEU A 57 17.01 0.61 7.29
C LEU A 57 17.74 -0.38 6.38
N SER A 58 17.99 -1.58 6.91
CA SER A 58 18.58 -2.69 6.18
C SER A 58 17.51 -3.48 5.42
N GLN A 59 17.95 -4.31 4.46
CA GLN A 59 17.05 -5.11 3.63
C GLN A 59 16.32 -6.23 4.39
N ASP A 60 16.85 -6.63 5.55
CA ASP A 60 16.30 -7.71 6.38
C ASP A 60 15.33 -7.19 7.46
N ASP A 61 15.26 -5.87 7.64
CA ASP A 61 14.38 -5.25 8.62
C ASP A 61 12.91 -5.35 8.20
N GLU A 62 12.00 -5.18 9.16
CA GLU A 62 10.56 -5.30 8.93
C GLU A 62 9.89 -3.93 8.87
N VAL A 63 8.86 -3.85 8.03
CA VAL A 63 7.86 -2.78 8.08
C VAL A 63 6.56 -3.35 8.63
N GLU A 64 6.02 -2.69 9.64
CA GLU A 64 4.65 -2.90 10.11
C GLU A 64 3.73 -1.88 9.44
N ILE A 65 2.70 -2.38 8.76
CA ILE A 65 1.74 -1.59 7.99
C ILE A 65 0.39 -1.73 8.68
N THR A 66 -0.12 -0.63 9.21
CA THR A 66 -1.48 -0.55 9.75
C THR A 66 -2.39 0.13 8.74
N LEU A 67 -3.41 -0.57 8.28
CA LEU A 67 -4.44 -0.06 7.38
C LEU A 67 -5.76 0.04 8.15
N VAL A 68 -6.40 1.19 8.10
CA VAL A 68 -7.72 1.42 8.66
C VAL A 68 -8.64 1.88 7.55
N GLY A 69 -9.74 1.16 7.34
CA GLY A 69 -10.71 1.44 6.29
C GLY A 69 -12.14 1.08 6.68
N PRO A 70 -13.11 1.24 5.77
CA PRO A 70 -14.48 0.79 6.00
C PRO A 70 -14.57 -0.73 6.22
N ALA A 71 -15.42 -1.16 7.14
CA ALA A 71 -15.60 -2.58 7.46
C ALA A 71 -16.49 -3.34 6.43
N ASP A 72 -17.29 -2.61 5.65
CA ASP A 72 -18.28 -3.12 4.70
C ASP A 72 -17.86 -2.98 3.23
N ALA A 73 -16.73 -2.32 2.96
CA ALA A 73 -16.15 -2.19 1.63
C ALA A 73 -14.68 -2.62 1.59
N TRP A 74 -14.15 -2.87 0.39
CA TRP A 74 -12.72 -3.03 0.19
C TRP A 74 -12.02 -1.70 0.36
N PHE A 75 -10.75 -1.74 0.74
CA PHE A 75 -9.88 -0.57 0.71
C PHE A 75 -8.45 -1.01 0.43
N GLY A 76 -7.63 -0.11 -0.10
CA GLY A 76 -6.29 -0.46 -0.49
C GLY A 76 -5.35 0.73 -0.54
N ILE A 77 -4.08 0.39 -0.61
CA ILE A 77 -2.97 1.31 -0.75
C ILE A 77 -2.06 0.83 -1.88
N GLY A 78 -1.71 1.73 -2.79
CA GLY A 78 -0.60 1.55 -3.73
C GLY A 78 0.61 2.34 -3.27
N PHE A 79 1.81 1.80 -3.47
CA PHE A 79 3.07 2.43 -3.05
C PHE A 79 3.96 2.78 -4.24
N GLY A 80 4.81 3.80 -4.09
CA GLY A 80 5.84 4.16 -5.07
C GLY A 80 5.38 5.09 -6.18
N THR A 81 4.13 5.56 -6.13
CA THR A 81 3.54 6.46 -7.13
C THR A 81 2.44 7.30 -6.51
N ASP A 82 2.09 8.40 -7.17
CA ASP A 82 0.94 9.24 -6.86
C ASP A 82 -0.25 9.01 -7.81
N ASN A 83 -0.13 8.09 -8.76
CA ASN A 83 -1.16 7.79 -9.76
C ASN A 83 -1.19 6.29 -10.16
N MET A 84 -2.15 5.87 -10.97
CA MET A 84 -2.33 4.46 -11.38
C MET A 84 -1.33 3.97 -12.43
N CYS A 85 -0.33 4.78 -12.74
CA CYS A 85 0.79 4.44 -13.57
C CYS A 85 2.09 4.72 -12.81
N GLU A 86 3.03 3.76 -12.83
CA GLU A 86 4.34 4.03 -12.26
C GLU A 86 5.14 5.00 -13.13
N HIS A 87 5.04 4.87 -14.45
CA HIS A 87 5.80 5.67 -15.41
C HIS A 87 4.96 5.93 -16.67
N LEU A 88 4.38 7.13 -16.77
CA LEU A 88 3.65 7.56 -17.95
C LEU A 88 4.62 7.92 -19.09
N VAL A 89 4.39 7.34 -20.27
CA VAL A 89 5.12 7.64 -21.49
C VAL A 89 4.12 7.82 -22.62
N ALA A 90 3.93 9.06 -23.09
CA ALA A 90 3.03 9.39 -24.20
C ALA A 90 1.61 8.79 -24.04
N ASP A 91 0.96 9.06 -22.89
CA ASP A 91 -0.36 8.55 -22.50
C ASP A 91 -0.47 7.03 -22.30
N GLU A 92 0.64 6.30 -22.44
CA GLU A 92 0.74 4.88 -22.15
C GLU A 92 1.46 4.63 -20.82
N CYS A 93 1.23 3.44 -20.28
CA CYS A 93 1.84 2.99 -19.04
C CYS A 93 2.58 1.65 -19.22
N PRO A 94 3.73 1.64 -19.90
CA PRO A 94 4.42 0.40 -20.28
C PRO A 94 4.88 -0.46 -19.09
N GLY A 95 5.01 0.12 -17.90
CA GLY A 95 5.33 -0.59 -16.65
C GLY A 95 4.12 -1.02 -15.81
N GLY A 96 2.92 -0.61 -16.19
CA GLY A 96 1.69 -0.83 -15.41
C GLY A 96 1.59 0.06 -14.17
N GLY A 97 0.63 -0.31 -13.31
CA GLY A 97 0.35 0.40 -12.06
C GLY A 97 1.22 -0.08 -10.90
N PRO A 98 1.07 0.55 -9.72
CA PRO A 98 1.93 0.27 -8.58
C PRO A 98 1.71 -1.11 -7.97
N TYR A 99 2.69 -1.51 -7.15
CA TYR A 99 2.45 -2.50 -6.10
C TYR A 99 1.37 -1.97 -5.13
N ALA A 100 0.40 -2.81 -4.80
CA ALA A 100 -0.70 -2.47 -3.92
C ALA A 100 -1.06 -3.59 -2.95
N ILE A 101 -1.57 -3.18 -1.78
CA ILE A 101 -2.20 -4.06 -0.79
C ILE A 101 -3.69 -3.75 -0.79
N ILE A 102 -4.52 -4.75 -1.02
CA ILE A 102 -5.98 -4.65 -1.05
C ILE A 102 -6.58 -5.46 0.10
N VAL A 103 -7.37 -4.82 0.95
CA VAL A 103 -8.14 -5.45 2.04
C VAL A 103 -9.55 -5.73 1.54
N LEU A 104 -9.94 -7.00 1.50
CA LEU A 104 -11.21 -7.53 1.01
C LEU A 104 -12.00 -8.16 2.16
N GLY A 105 -12.24 -7.39 3.22
CA GLY A 105 -12.77 -7.92 4.47
C GLY A 105 -11.69 -8.72 5.22
N ASP A 106 -11.90 -10.01 5.39
CA ASP A 106 -10.97 -10.86 6.16
C ASP A 106 -9.76 -11.32 5.33
N LYS A 107 -9.83 -11.15 4.00
CA LYS A 107 -8.75 -11.44 3.07
C LYS A 107 -7.91 -10.19 2.78
N VAL A 108 -6.61 -10.37 2.65
CA VAL A 108 -5.69 -9.34 2.14
C VAL A 108 -4.99 -9.90 0.90
N GLU A 109 -4.91 -9.10 -0.16
CA GLU A 109 -4.22 -9.43 -1.40
C GLU A 109 -3.10 -8.43 -1.69
N GLU A 110 -1.95 -8.94 -2.11
CA GLU A 110 -0.92 -8.14 -2.77
C GLU A 110 -1.13 -8.20 -4.28
N ARG A 111 -1.00 -7.06 -4.95
CA ARG A 111 -1.21 -6.94 -6.39
C ARG A 111 -0.16 -6.04 -7.02
N LYS A 112 0.21 -6.35 -8.26
CA LYS A 112 0.78 -5.37 -9.18
C LYS A 112 -0.38 -4.85 -10.03
N LEU A 113 -0.78 -3.60 -9.82
CA LEU A 113 -1.92 -3.03 -10.52
C LEU A 113 -1.64 -2.89 -12.01
N GLY A 114 -2.71 -2.92 -12.81
CA GLY A 114 -2.64 -2.54 -14.22
C GLY A 114 -2.80 -1.04 -14.35
N TYR A 115 -2.57 -0.49 -15.54
CA TYR A 115 -2.97 0.89 -15.83
C TYR A 115 -4.50 0.99 -15.79
N HIS A 116 -5.03 1.73 -14.81
CA HIS A 116 -6.47 1.82 -14.50
C HIS A 116 -7.17 0.48 -14.18
N GLY A 117 -6.45 -0.63 -14.15
CA GLY A 117 -7.02 -1.97 -14.00
C GLY A 117 -6.63 -2.69 -12.71
N PRO A 118 -7.31 -3.80 -12.39
CA PRO A 118 -7.05 -4.59 -11.19
C PRO A 118 -5.66 -5.26 -11.22
N GLY A 119 -5.02 -5.36 -12.39
CA GLY A 119 -3.70 -5.97 -12.54
C GLY A 119 -3.66 -7.43 -12.12
N ARG A 120 -2.49 -7.90 -11.65
CA ARG A 120 -2.28 -9.30 -11.25
C ARG A 120 -2.14 -9.44 -9.74
N VAL A 121 -2.66 -10.53 -9.20
CA VAL A 121 -2.39 -10.97 -7.82
C VAL A 121 -0.95 -11.45 -7.74
N LEU A 122 -0.23 -11.06 -6.68
CA LEU A 122 1.12 -11.51 -6.39
C LEU A 122 1.10 -12.60 -5.31
N SER A 123 2.16 -13.40 -5.27
CA SER A 123 2.41 -14.29 -4.14
C SER A 123 2.57 -13.47 -2.85
N SER A 124 2.00 -13.93 -1.74
CA SER A 124 2.04 -13.18 -0.48
C SER A 124 3.49 -13.09 0.04
N ALA A 125 3.95 -11.86 0.26
CA ALA A 125 5.11 -11.48 1.04
C ALA A 125 4.72 -10.85 2.39
N ILE A 126 3.43 -10.54 2.60
CA ILE A 126 2.89 -10.06 3.88
C ILE A 126 2.49 -11.21 4.82
N ASN A 127 2.73 -10.98 6.11
CA ASN A 127 2.12 -11.72 7.21
C ASN A 127 1.04 -10.84 7.87
N THR A 128 -0.16 -11.37 8.03
CA THR A 128 -1.26 -10.66 8.72
C THR A 128 -1.17 -10.90 10.22
N VAL A 129 -0.86 -9.86 10.98
CA VAL A 129 -0.75 -9.91 12.45
C VAL A 129 -2.12 -9.75 13.10
N ALA A 130 -2.94 -8.82 12.60
CA ALA A 130 -4.29 -8.58 13.08
C ALA A 130 -5.22 -8.17 11.95
N ASN A 131 -6.48 -8.60 12.02
CA ASN A 131 -7.55 -8.14 11.16
C ASN A 131 -8.86 -8.14 11.97
N GLN A 132 -9.34 -6.96 12.34
CA GLN A 132 -10.48 -6.81 13.25
C GLN A 132 -11.40 -5.68 12.82
N VAL A 133 -12.68 -5.79 13.20
CA VAL A 133 -13.69 -4.75 12.99
C VAL A 133 -14.00 -4.08 14.32
N GLN A 134 -13.90 -2.74 14.36
CA GLN A 134 -14.29 -1.90 15.48
C GLN A 134 -15.29 -0.85 14.99
N GLY A 135 -16.57 -1.03 15.30
CA GLY A 135 -17.63 -0.19 14.76
C GLY A 135 -17.73 -0.30 13.24
N ALA A 136 -17.71 0.84 12.54
CA ALA A 136 -17.74 0.89 11.07
C ALA A 136 -16.36 0.70 10.41
N SER A 137 -15.30 0.58 11.21
CA SER A 137 -13.93 0.53 10.69
C SER A 137 -13.33 -0.86 10.83
N ARG A 138 -12.59 -1.28 9.81
CA ARG A 138 -11.69 -2.42 9.86
C ARG A 138 -10.25 -1.95 10.05
N ILE A 139 -9.56 -2.58 10.98
CA ILE A 139 -8.16 -2.32 11.31
C ILE A 139 -7.37 -3.57 10.98
N VAL A 140 -6.41 -3.45 10.06
CA VAL A 140 -5.54 -4.52 9.62
C VAL A 140 -4.10 -4.15 9.95
N VAL A 141 -3.39 -5.03 10.64
CA VAL A 141 -1.96 -4.89 10.94
C VAL A 141 -1.21 -5.98 10.20
N LEU A 142 -0.28 -5.56 9.34
CA LEU A 142 0.51 -6.42 8.46
C LEU A 142 1.99 -6.24 8.76
N ARG A 143 2.79 -7.27 8.49
CA ARG A 143 4.26 -7.21 8.52
C ARG A 143 4.86 -7.81 7.26
N ARG A 144 5.96 -7.23 6.80
CA ARG A 144 6.80 -7.79 5.72
C ARG A 144 8.20 -7.21 5.81
N ALA A 145 9.15 -7.83 5.10
CA ALA A 145 10.48 -7.26 4.92
C ALA A 145 10.42 -5.90 4.21
N MET A 146 11.35 -4.99 4.55
CA MET A 146 11.52 -3.70 3.90
C MET A 146 11.92 -3.84 2.44
N GLN A 147 12.71 -4.86 2.09
CA GLN A 147 13.05 -5.19 0.71
C GLN A 147 11.84 -5.85 0.01
N GLY A 148 11.47 -5.29 -1.15
CA GLY A 148 10.49 -5.88 -2.05
C GLY A 148 10.93 -7.27 -2.53
N GLY A 149 9.99 -8.19 -2.68
CA GLY A 149 10.24 -9.47 -3.36
C GLY A 149 10.77 -10.61 -2.50
N ARG A 150 11.27 -10.38 -1.29
CA ARG A 150 11.76 -11.47 -0.42
C ARG A 150 10.61 -12.28 0.21
N SER A 151 9.81 -12.97 -0.61
CA SER A 151 9.01 -14.12 -0.18
C SER A 151 9.78 -15.41 -0.49
N ALA A 152 9.61 -16.42 0.36
CA ALA A 152 10.50 -17.57 0.50
C ALA A 152 10.51 -18.58 -0.68
N THR A 153 9.86 -18.30 -1.82
CA THR A 153 9.60 -19.37 -2.81
C THR A 153 9.79 -19.06 -4.29
N GLU A 154 9.76 -17.83 -4.83
CA GLU A 154 9.85 -17.66 -6.29
C GLU A 154 10.57 -16.35 -6.70
N SER A 155 11.50 -16.44 -7.66
CA SER A 155 12.38 -15.35 -8.11
C SER A 155 11.77 -14.45 -9.20
N GLU A 156 10.60 -14.78 -9.75
CA GLU A 156 10.04 -14.07 -10.92
C GLU A 156 9.13 -12.88 -10.53
N ASP A 157 8.75 -12.76 -9.26
CA ASP A 157 7.87 -11.68 -8.76
C ASP A 157 8.62 -10.51 -8.10
N LEU A 158 9.97 -10.56 -8.00
CA LEU A 158 10.75 -9.62 -7.18
C LEU A 158 10.56 -8.15 -7.56
N ASP A 159 10.45 -7.87 -8.86
CA ASP A 159 10.33 -6.50 -9.41
C ASP A 159 8.91 -5.92 -9.26
N HIS A 160 7.97 -6.70 -8.72
CA HIS A 160 6.56 -6.30 -8.61
C HIS A 160 6.15 -5.85 -7.21
N PHE A 161 7.07 -5.88 -6.25
CA PHE A 161 6.83 -5.39 -4.89
C PHE A 161 7.52 -4.05 -4.66
N TYR A 162 6.90 -3.22 -3.83
CA TYR A 162 7.55 -2.00 -3.36
C TYR A 162 8.67 -2.32 -2.36
N SER A 163 9.79 -1.59 -2.46
CA SER A 163 10.90 -1.64 -1.52
C SER A 163 10.98 -0.33 -0.73
N PHE A 164 10.97 -0.44 0.59
CA PHE A 164 11.09 0.71 1.51
C PHE A 164 12.55 1.11 1.78
N VAL A 165 13.49 0.33 1.25
CA VAL A 165 14.93 0.56 1.30
C VAL A 165 15.50 0.65 -0.11
N ASP A 166 16.55 1.45 -0.27
CA ASP A 166 17.30 1.47 -1.52
C ASP A 166 18.22 0.23 -1.54
N PRO A 167 18.07 -0.70 -2.49
CA PRO A 167 18.86 -1.92 -2.55
C PRO A 167 20.35 -1.65 -2.83
N ILE A 168 20.70 -0.49 -3.38
CA ILE A 168 22.07 -0.09 -3.75
C ILE A 168 22.70 0.76 -2.66
N ALA A 169 21.92 1.66 -2.01
CA ALA A 169 22.49 2.63 -1.09
C ALA A 169 22.56 2.17 0.38
N ALA A 170 21.90 1.05 0.77
CA ALA A 170 21.76 0.62 2.18
C ALA A 170 21.38 1.80 3.11
N ARG A 171 20.50 2.66 2.59
CA ARG A 171 20.03 3.91 3.16
C ARG A 171 18.54 4.04 2.82
N PRO A 172 17.74 4.83 3.58
CA PRO A 172 16.34 5.07 3.25
C PRO A 172 16.20 5.53 1.80
N ALA A 173 15.38 4.84 1.01
CA ALA A 173 15.14 5.16 -0.40
C ALA A 173 14.57 6.58 -0.60
N ALA A 174 13.86 7.08 0.39
CA ALA A 174 13.48 8.48 0.55
C ALA A 174 12.80 8.62 1.93
N LEU A 175 12.87 9.80 2.54
CA LEU A 175 12.07 10.14 3.73
C LEU A 175 10.56 10.28 3.41
N THR A 176 10.16 10.04 2.17
CA THR A 176 8.80 10.19 1.65
C THR A 176 8.45 8.99 0.78
N VAL A 177 7.40 8.26 1.15
CA VAL A 177 6.84 7.18 0.35
C VAL A 177 5.62 7.73 -0.39
N PRO A 178 5.66 7.92 -1.72
CA PRO A 178 4.47 8.29 -2.48
C PRO A 178 3.48 7.13 -2.46
N ILE A 179 2.21 7.45 -2.26
CA ILE A 179 1.15 6.45 -2.19
C ILE A 179 -0.10 6.90 -2.95
N ILE A 180 -0.91 5.93 -3.32
CA ILE A 180 -2.32 6.13 -3.69
C ILE A 180 -3.20 5.34 -2.71
N LEU A 181 -4.36 5.89 -2.40
CA LEU A 181 -5.35 5.29 -1.52
C LEU A 181 -6.67 5.19 -2.27
N ALA A 182 -7.44 4.14 -2.00
CA ALA A 182 -8.78 3.99 -2.55
C ALA A 182 -9.63 3.03 -1.71
N ARG A 183 -10.95 3.12 -1.89
CA ARG A 183 -11.91 2.17 -1.32
C ARG A 183 -12.97 1.78 -2.34
N GLY A 184 -13.61 0.67 -2.08
CA GLY A 184 -14.74 0.19 -2.84
C GLY A 184 -16.09 0.66 -2.32
N CYS A 185 -17.10 0.20 -3.04
CA CYS A 185 -18.50 0.22 -2.62
C CYS A 185 -18.97 -1.12 -2.04
N SER A 186 -18.13 -2.16 -2.10
CA SER A 186 -18.40 -3.49 -1.55
C SER A 186 -17.09 -4.18 -1.19
N LYS A 187 -17.12 -5.37 -0.58
CA LYS A 187 -15.92 -6.18 -0.27
C LYS A 187 -15.32 -6.89 -1.49
N VAL A 188 -15.95 -6.79 -2.66
CA VAL A 188 -15.44 -7.38 -3.91
C VAL A 188 -14.54 -6.36 -4.59
N PHE A 189 -13.28 -6.74 -4.86
CA PHE A 189 -12.36 -5.85 -5.56
C PHE A 189 -12.90 -5.51 -6.95
N ALA A 190 -13.15 -4.23 -7.17
CA ALA A 190 -13.77 -3.70 -8.37
C ALA A 190 -13.45 -2.19 -8.43
N GLN A 191 -14.19 -1.44 -9.25
CA GLN A 191 -14.09 0.00 -9.28
C GLN A 191 -14.31 0.65 -7.92
N HIS A 192 -13.38 1.55 -7.58
CA HIS A 192 -13.43 2.36 -6.39
C HIS A 192 -14.56 3.38 -6.42
N CYS A 193 -14.94 3.84 -5.24
CA CYS A 193 -15.86 4.92 -4.98
C CYS A 193 -15.44 5.61 -3.65
#